data_AF-I3UVF3-F1
#
_entry.id   AF-I3UVF3-F1
#
_cell.length_a   1.000
_cell.length_b   1.000
_cell.length_c   1.000
_cell.angle_alpha   90.00
_cell.angle_beta   90.00
_cell.angle_gamma   90.00
#
_symmetry.space_group_name_H-M   'P 1'
#
loop_
_entity.id
_entity.type
_entity.pdbx_description
1 polymer ?
#
loop_
_entity_poly.entity_id
_entity_poly.type
_entity_poly.pdbx_seq_one_letter_code
_entity_poly.pdbx_strand_id
1 'polypeptide(L)'
;MGEEEGNLLVTDAQKKTFGGSISRLSKSEHLPKDVLVRFQALLKDRNWLVHSSNADSKKALDDDVAYSDLHRRLESMLDETGRLLKEISALSEKFVLSHGVSVEALEARIAETLGEWQS
;
A
#
# COMPACT_ATOMS: atom_id res chain seq x y z
N MET A 1 24.36 -8.11 -13.02
CA MET A 1 23.48 -9.30 -13.04
C MET A 1 22.34 -9.19 -12.03
N GLY A 2 22.57 -8.86 -10.75
CA GLY A 2 21.47 -8.74 -9.78
C GLY A 2 20.46 -7.60 -10.02
N GLU A 3 20.88 -6.49 -10.63
CA GLU A 3 20.00 -5.33 -10.88
C GLU A 3 18.94 -5.62 -11.96
N GLU A 4 19.29 -6.31 -13.04
CA GLU A 4 18.33 -6.70 -14.09
C GLU A 4 17.29 -7.68 -13.55
N GLU A 5 17.71 -8.69 -12.78
CA GLU A 5 16.80 -9.63 -12.13
C GLU A 5 15.90 -8.94 -11.10
N GLY A 6 16.45 -7.99 -10.32
CA GLY A 6 15.68 -7.17 -9.38
C GLY A 6 14.64 -6.29 -10.08
N ASN A 7 15.02 -5.62 -11.18
CA ASN A 7 14.11 -4.77 -11.95
C ASN A 7 12.99 -5.58 -12.60
N LEU A 8 13.24 -6.82 -13.03
CA LEU A 8 12.19 -7.71 -13.52
C LEU A 8 11.16 -8.05 -12.43
N LEU A 9 11.62 -8.29 -11.19
CA LEU A 9 10.73 -8.54 -10.04
C LEU A 9 9.89 -7.32 -9.70
N VAL A 10 10.49 -6.12 -9.69
CA VAL A 10 9.79 -4.85 -9.46
C VAL A 10 8.75 -4.61 -10.56
N THR A 11 9.12 -4.83 -11.82
CA THR A 11 8.23 -4.62 -12.96
C THR A 11 7.06 -5.60 -12.96
N ASP A 12 7.26 -6.88 -12.61
CA ASP A 12 6.13 -7.81 -12.45
C ASP A 12 5.23 -7.41 -11.28
N ALA A 13 5.80 -6.96 -10.16
CA ALA A 13 5.03 -6.49 -9.01
C ALA A 13 4.17 -5.27 -9.34
N GLN A 14 4.73 -4.28 -10.06
CA GLN A 14 4.03 -3.05 -10.46
C GLN A 14 2.88 -3.29 -11.44
N LYS A 15 2.95 -4.35 -12.25
CA LYS A 15 1.86 -4.73 -13.18
C LYS A 15 0.64 -5.32 -12.47
N LYS A 16 0.71 -5.62 -11.17
CA LYS A 16 -0.40 -6.22 -10.43
C LYS A 16 -1.34 -5.14 -9.90
N THR A 17 -2.63 -5.49 -9.86
CA THR A 17 -3.61 -4.69 -9.12
C THR A 17 -3.33 -4.78 -7.63
N PHE A 18 -3.79 -3.79 -6.87
CA PHE A 18 -3.69 -3.79 -5.40
C PHE A 18 -4.18 -5.11 -4.78
N GLY A 19 -5.33 -5.63 -5.24
CA GLY A 19 -5.83 -6.93 -4.79
C GLY A 19 -4.93 -8.11 -5.18
N GLY A 20 -4.30 -8.06 -6.36
CA GLY A 20 -3.31 -9.04 -6.78
C GLY A 20 -2.06 -9.05 -5.88
N SER A 21 -1.59 -7.87 -5.48
CA SER A 21 -0.47 -7.73 -4.54
C SER A 21 -0.82 -8.28 -3.16
N ILE A 22 -2.00 -7.97 -2.61
CA ILE A 22 -2.45 -8.52 -1.32
C ILE A 22 -2.59 -10.05 -1.38
N SER A 23 -3.12 -10.60 -2.48
CA SER A 23 -3.26 -12.06 -2.63
C SER A 23 -1.92 -12.79 -2.70
N ARG A 24 -0.86 -12.14 -3.22
CA ARG A 24 0.50 -12.69 -3.17
C ARG A 24 1.09 -12.56 -1.78
N LEU A 25 0.94 -11.40 -1.14
CA LEU A 25 1.41 -11.17 0.23
C LEU A 25 0.76 -12.15 1.22
N SER A 26 -0.52 -12.48 1.06
CA SER A 26 -1.21 -13.45 1.91
C SER A 26 -0.64 -14.87 1.79
N LYS A 27 0.05 -15.17 0.69
CA LYS A 27 0.74 -16.46 0.47
C LYS A 27 2.19 -16.42 0.96
N SER A 28 2.72 -15.23 1.27
CA SER A 28 4.04 -15.09 1.86
C SER A 28 3.93 -15.19 3.39
N GLU A 29 4.85 -15.90 4.03
CA GLU A 29 4.90 -16.00 5.50
C GLU A 29 5.61 -14.82 6.16
N HIS A 30 6.00 -13.81 5.36
CA HIS A 30 6.82 -12.69 5.81
C HIS A 30 6.02 -11.49 6.35
N LEU A 31 4.70 -11.47 6.15
CA LEU A 31 3.85 -10.38 6.61
C LEU A 31 3.15 -10.75 7.93
N PRO A 32 3.20 -9.88 8.96
CA PRO A 32 2.40 -10.07 10.17
C PRO A 32 0.92 -10.24 9.85
N LYS A 33 0.25 -11.17 10.55
CA LYS A 33 -1.15 -11.55 10.26
C LYS A 33 -2.11 -10.37 10.47
N ASP A 34 -1.86 -9.55 11.48
CA ASP A 34 -2.63 -8.34 11.78
C ASP A 34 -2.53 -7.31 10.66
N VAL A 35 -1.33 -7.09 10.11
CA VAL A 35 -1.10 -6.22 8.96
C VAL A 35 -1.84 -6.74 7.72
N LEU A 36 -1.81 -8.06 7.49
CA LEU A 36 -2.53 -8.67 6.38
C LEU A 36 -4.06 -8.47 6.48
N VAL A 37 -4.63 -8.68 7.67
CA VAL A 37 -6.07 -8.47 7.92
C VAL A 37 -6.46 -7.01 7.61
N ARG A 38 -5.63 -6.06 8.03
CA ARG A 38 -5.86 -4.63 7.77
C ARG A 38 -5.78 -4.28 6.28
N PHE A 39 -4.82 -4.84 5.54
CA PHE A 39 -4.79 -4.71 4.08
C PHE A 39 -6.03 -5.31 3.40
N GLN A 40 -6.53 -6.45 3.87
CA GLN A 40 -7.76 -7.05 3.34
C GLN A 40 -8.99 -6.19 3.61
N ALA A 41 -9.08 -5.58 4.80
CA ALA A 41 -10.13 -4.61 5.11
C ALA A 41 -10.06 -3.39 4.18
N LEU A 42 -8.86 -2.80 4.01
CA LEU A 42 -8.65 -1.68 3.10
C LEU A 42 -8.97 -2.03 1.63
N LEU A 43 -8.67 -3.25 1.19
CA LEU A 43 -9.06 -3.74 -0.14
C LEU A 43 -10.58 -3.76 -0.31
N LYS A 44 -11.32 -4.21 0.70
CA LYS A 44 -12.78 -4.20 0.69
C LYS A 44 -13.32 -2.77 0.59
N ASP A 45 -12.79 -1.85 1.37
CA ASP A 45 -13.22 -0.44 1.34
C ASP A 45 -12.87 0.25 0.03
N ARG A 46 -11.68 0.00 -0.53
CA ARG A 46 -11.30 0.49 -1.85
C ARG A 46 -12.21 -0.07 -2.95
N ASN A 47 -12.54 -1.35 -2.89
CA ASN A 47 -13.46 -1.96 -3.85
C ASN A 47 -14.86 -1.36 -3.74
N TRP A 48 -15.35 -1.12 -2.52
CA TRP A 48 -16.58 -0.37 -2.31
C TRP A 48 -16.50 1.05 -2.91
N LEU A 49 -15.40 1.76 -2.67
CA LEU A 49 -15.20 3.12 -3.20
C LEU A 49 -15.27 3.16 -4.72
N VAL A 50 -14.67 2.17 -5.39
CA VAL A 50 -14.63 2.09 -6.86
C VAL A 50 -15.94 1.60 -7.47
N HIS A 51 -16.63 0.66 -6.83
CA HIS A 51 -17.74 -0.07 -7.46
C HIS A 51 -19.13 0.30 -6.95
N SER A 52 -19.25 0.84 -5.74
CA SER A 52 -20.55 0.95 -5.05
C SER A 52 -20.80 2.32 -4.41
N SER A 53 -19.75 3.12 -4.16
CA SER A 53 -19.84 4.39 -3.42
C SER A 53 -20.92 5.35 -3.93
N ASN A 54 -21.03 5.54 -5.25
CA ASN A 54 -22.03 6.45 -5.83
C ASN A 54 -23.47 5.99 -5.56
N ALA A 55 -23.74 4.70 -5.67
CA ALA A 55 -25.08 4.16 -5.44
C ALA A 55 -25.43 4.19 -3.95
N ASP A 56 -24.49 3.76 -3.11
CA ASP A 56 -24.70 3.62 -1.66
C ASP A 56 -24.73 4.97 -0.94
N SER A 57 -24.05 5.97 -1.49
CA SER A 57 -23.88 7.28 -0.84
C SER A 57 -24.75 8.38 -1.46
N LYS A 58 -25.72 8.03 -2.32
CA LYS A 58 -26.59 9.02 -2.98
C LYS A 58 -27.31 9.93 -1.99
N LYS A 59 -27.68 9.41 -0.81
CA LYS A 59 -28.36 10.18 0.24
C LYS A 59 -27.48 11.29 0.83
N ALA A 60 -26.16 11.16 0.77
CA ALA A 60 -25.22 12.15 1.27
C ALA A 60 -25.29 13.50 0.52
N LEU A 61 -26.02 13.58 -0.60
CA LEU A 61 -26.23 14.83 -1.33
C LEU A 61 -27.23 15.76 -0.63
N ASP A 62 -28.20 15.19 0.08
CA ASP A 62 -29.35 15.93 0.61
C ASP A 62 -29.59 15.69 2.12
N ASP A 63 -28.78 14.84 2.76
CA ASP A 63 -28.87 14.48 4.18
C ASP A 63 -27.50 14.63 4.87
N ASP A 64 -27.41 15.58 5.81
CA ASP A 64 -26.20 15.92 6.56
C ASP A 64 -25.65 14.76 7.39
N VAL A 65 -26.53 13.88 7.90
CA VAL A 65 -26.11 12.70 8.68
C VAL A 65 -25.46 11.70 7.74
N ALA A 66 -26.10 11.43 6.59
CA ALA A 66 -25.55 10.55 5.57
C ALA A 66 -24.23 11.10 4.98
N TYR A 67 -24.12 12.41 4.82
CA TYR A 67 -22.87 13.08 4.42
C TYR A 67 -21.76 12.89 5.46
N SER A 68 -22.06 13.14 6.73
CA SER A 68 -21.10 12.99 7.83
C SER A 68 -20.60 11.54 7.93
N ASP A 69 -21.47 10.56 7.72
CA ASP A 69 -21.10 9.14 7.70
C ASP A 69 -20.20 8.79 6.51
N LEU A 70 -20.51 9.28 5.30
CA LEU A 70 -19.65 9.12 4.14
C LEU A 70 -18.27 9.75 4.38
N HIS A 71 -18.24 10.98 4.87
CA HIS A 71 -17.01 11.72 5.13
C HIS A 71 -16.12 10.99 6.11
N ARG A 72 -16.68 10.58 7.26
CA ARG A 72 -15.98 9.80 8.29
C ARG A 72 -15.43 8.48 7.74
N ARG A 73 -16.17 7.81 6.86
CA ARG A 73 -15.69 6.58 6.23
C ARG A 73 -14.47 6.85 5.34
N LEU A 74 -14.52 7.90 4.51
CA LEU A 74 -13.41 8.29 3.65
C LEU A 74 -12.16 8.71 4.45
N GLU A 75 -12.35 9.48 5.53
CA GLU A 75 -11.27 9.83 6.46
C GLU A 75 -10.63 8.59 7.08
N SER A 76 -11.44 7.65 7.58
CA SER A 76 -10.94 6.40 8.14
C SER A 76 -10.12 5.58 7.12
N MET A 77 -10.51 5.60 5.84
CA MET A 77 -9.74 4.94 4.78
C MET A 77 -8.39 5.60 4.55
N LEU A 78 -8.34 6.94 4.55
CA LEU A 78 -7.11 7.72 4.40
C LEU A 78 -6.16 7.47 5.57
N ASP A 79 -6.66 7.57 6.80
CA ASP A 79 -5.89 7.32 8.02
C ASP A 79 -5.28 5.93 8.03
N GLU A 80 -6.09 4.91 7.70
CA GLU A 80 -5.63 3.53 7.70
C GLU A 80 -4.61 3.26 6.60
N THR A 81 -4.80 3.85 5.42
CA THR A 81 -3.82 3.80 4.33
C THR A 81 -2.49 4.40 4.76
N GLY A 82 -2.52 5.56 5.41
CA GLY A 82 -1.30 6.21 5.92
C GLY A 82 -0.59 5.39 7.00
N ARG A 83 -1.33 4.74 7.90
CA ARG A 83 -0.77 3.85 8.92
C ARG A 83 -0.13 2.61 8.29
N LEU A 84 -0.84 1.94 7.39
CA LEU A 84 -0.33 0.74 6.71
C LEU A 84 0.89 1.04 5.84
N LEU A 85 0.93 2.21 5.18
CA LEU A 85 2.09 2.62 4.40
C LEU A 85 3.34 2.78 5.28
N LYS A 86 3.21 3.47 6.43
CA LYS A 86 4.33 3.62 7.37
C LYS A 86 4.82 2.27 7.90
N GLU A 87 3.88 1.39 8.23
CA GLU A 87 4.19 0.08 8.79
C GLU A 87 4.84 -0.86 7.78
N ILE A 88 4.34 -0.92 6.54
CA ILE A 88 4.95 -1.75 5.51
C ILE A 88 6.34 -1.24 5.12
N SER A 89 6.57 0.08 5.13
CA SER A 89 7.89 0.67 4.91
C SER A 89 8.86 0.24 6.01
N ALA A 90 8.47 0.33 7.28
CA ALA A 90 9.30 -0.10 8.41
C ALA A 90 9.60 -1.63 8.36
N LEU A 91 8.61 -2.45 8.00
CA LEU A 91 8.81 -3.89 7.83
C LEU A 91 9.77 -4.21 6.68
N SER A 92 9.64 -3.49 5.55
CA SER A 92 10.51 -3.66 4.38
C SER A 92 11.94 -3.27 4.71
N GLU A 93 12.16 -2.15 5.39
CA GLU A 93 13.48 -1.72 5.86
C GLU A 93 14.11 -2.77 6.79
N LYS A 94 13.36 -3.21 7.80
CA LYS A 94 13.82 -4.26 8.73
C LYS A 94 14.20 -5.54 7.99
N PHE A 95 13.40 -5.96 7.01
CA PHE A 95 13.66 -7.14 6.20
C PHE A 95 14.95 -6.99 5.38
N VAL A 96 15.15 -5.85 4.72
CA VAL A 96 16.33 -5.58 3.89
C VAL A 96 17.61 -5.55 4.74
N LEU A 97 17.57 -4.88 5.89
CA LEU A 97 18.69 -4.83 6.83
C LEU A 97 19.02 -6.20 7.40
N SER A 98 18.01 -7.03 7.73
CA SER A 98 18.25 -8.38 8.26
C SER A 98 18.84 -9.35 7.24
N HIS A 99 18.75 -9.04 5.94
CA HIS A 99 19.26 -9.87 4.84
C HIS A 99 20.59 -9.35 4.26
N GLY A 100 21.29 -8.48 4.99
CA GLY A 100 22.70 -8.16 4.71
C GLY A 100 22.94 -7.02 3.73
N VAL A 101 21.92 -6.22 3.40
CA VAL A 101 22.13 -4.97 2.67
C VAL A 101 22.65 -3.92 3.65
N SER A 102 23.85 -3.38 3.39
CA SER A 102 24.44 -2.35 4.24
C SER A 102 23.70 -1.02 4.09
N VAL A 103 23.64 -0.25 5.17
CA VAL A 103 22.99 1.07 5.18
C VAL A 103 23.66 2.00 4.17
N GLU A 104 24.99 1.92 4.01
CA GLU A 104 25.71 2.76 3.05
C GLU A 104 25.33 2.44 1.60
N ALA A 105 25.11 1.17 1.27
CA ALA A 105 24.65 0.77 -0.06
C ALA A 105 23.21 1.25 -0.34
N LEU A 106 22.37 1.29 0.69
CA LEU A 106 20.98 1.76 0.59
C LEU A 106 20.94 3.29 0.35
N GLU A 107 21.71 4.05 1.11
CA GLU A 107 21.80 5.51 0.99
C GLU A 107 22.34 5.95 -0.37
N ALA A 108 23.38 5.26 -0.87
CA ALA A 108 23.92 5.51 -2.20
C ALA A 108 22.85 5.34 -3.30
N ARG A 109 22.02 4.30 -3.19
CA ARG A 109 20.95 4.03 -4.17
C ARG A 109 19.77 4.99 -4.04
N ILE A 110 19.41 5.40 -2.81
CA ILE A 110 18.38 6.43 -2.57
C ILE A 110 18.81 7.75 -3.21
N ALA A 111 20.07 8.17 -3.02
CA ALA A 111 20.59 9.40 -3.58
C ALA A 111 20.57 9.39 -5.12
N GLU A 112 20.93 8.25 -5.73
CA GLU A 112 20.87 8.05 -7.19
C GLU A 112 19.42 8.14 -7.71
N THR A 113 18.47 7.46 -7.07
CA THR A 113 17.06 7.45 -7.48
C THR A 113 16.43 8.85 -7.32
N LEU A 114 16.77 9.59 -6.26
CA LEU A 114 16.33 10.98 -6.09
C LEU A 114 16.88 11.91 -7.18
N GLY A 115 18.12 11.68 -7.63
CA GLY A 115 18.72 12.41 -8.74
C GLY A 115 17.98 12.17 -10.06
N GLU A 116 17.58 10.92 -10.33
CA GLU A 116 16.78 10.58 -11.51
C GLU A 116 15.38 11.21 -11.50
N TRP A 117 14.78 11.38 -10.32
CA TRP A 117 13.44 11.98 -10.19
C TRP A 117 13.42 13.51 -10.28
N GLN A 118 14.58 14.15 -10.10
CA GLN A 118 14.76 15.60 -10.26
C GLN A 118 15.17 15.99 -11.69
N SER A 119 15.46 15.01 -12.55
CA SER A 119 15.70 15.14 -13.99
C SER A 119 14.40 15.05 -14.80
#